data_AF-A0AAU3XQ36-F1
#
_entry.id   AF-A0AAU3XQ36-F1
#
_cell.length_a   1.000
_cell.length_b   1.000
_cell.length_c   1.000
_cell.angle_alpha   90.00
_cell.angle_beta   90.00
_cell.angle_gamma   90.00
#
_symmetry.space_group_name_H-M   'P 1'
#
loop_
_entity.id
_entity.type
_entity.pdbx_description
1 polymer ?
#
loop_
_entity_poly.entity_id
_entity_poly.type
_entity_poly.pdbx_seq_one_letter_code
_entity_poly.pdbx_strand_id
1 'polypeptide(L)'
;MVHLYPRLLPAAATGLREEYLQRSVEYLRDRSAISHPARYYAATGGARLAEQRLASLREAVLACAIERGYPIKPGRKQAAGFDIEVATILHRDSGIVPAEAVAGDLWAFLSLVVLPDVSAWRFADLHRDRVLGTDVTRHVFGRLWWRAHLLYDEDGGREDLYASLSVLNESDFDQIYARRTSIGGSPPLVRAIVRVWQTLDIPPNAERRVLRDFLMRVLRLNAFISFDSLPAEVLDDELEGVFRESLSVVVGA
;
A
#
# COMPACT_ATOMS: atom_id res chain seq x y z
N MET A 1 12.56 16.96 10.10
CA MET A 1 12.26 17.94 9.03
C MET A 1 11.44 17.22 7.97
N VAL A 2 10.31 17.78 7.52
CA VAL A 2 9.45 17.15 6.49
C VAL A 2 10.04 17.40 5.12
N HIS A 3 10.19 16.34 4.32
CA HIS A 3 10.68 16.42 2.95
C HIS A 3 9.52 16.50 1.96
N LEU A 4 9.59 17.45 1.03
CA LEU A 4 8.66 17.59 -0.08
C LEU A 4 9.10 16.67 -1.20
N TYR A 5 8.22 15.74 -1.55
CA TYR A 5 8.43 14.84 -2.66
C TYR A 5 8.10 15.51 -3.99
N PRO A 6 8.81 15.15 -5.08
CA PRO A 6 8.47 15.61 -6.41
C PRO A 6 7.10 15.08 -6.84
N ARG A 7 6.32 15.94 -7.47
CA ARG A 7 4.98 15.66 -8.02
C ARG A 7 4.98 15.88 -9.52
N LEU A 8 4.17 15.13 -10.24
CA LEU A 8 4.05 15.24 -11.70
C LEU A 8 2.73 15.89 -12.09
N LEU A 9 2.76 16.90 -12.98
CA LEU A 9 1.54 17.52 -13.48
C LEU A 9 0.61 16.47 -14.13
N PRO A 10 -0.70 16.47 -13.84
CA PRO A 10 -1.61 15.42 -14.32
C PRO A 10 -1.62 15.22 -15.84
N ALA A 11 -1.50 16.30 -16.61
CA ALA A 11 -1.42 16.23 -18.07
C ALA A 11 -0.14 15.50 -18.55
N ALA A 12 1.00 15.79 -17.91
CA ALA A 12 2.26 15.11 -18.21
C ALA A 12 2.21 13.63 -17.80
N ALA A 13 1.63 13.32 -16.63
CA ALA A 13 1.44 11.93 -16.19
C ALA A 13 0.57 11.13 -17.17
N THR A 14 -0.52 11.73 -17.64
CA THR A 14 -1.40 11.09 -18.64
C THR A 14 -0.66 10.84 -19.95
N GLY A 15 0.10 11.83 -20.44
CA GLY A 15 0.90 11.70 -21.66
C GLY A 15 1.98 10.63 -21.57
N LEU A 16 2.74 10.58 -20.46
CA LEU A 16 3.74 9.52 -20.23
C LEU A 16 3.11 8.13 -20.23
N ARG A 17 1.97 7.96 -19.54
CA ARG A 17 1.26 6.69 -19.52
C ARG A 17 0.85 6.24 -20.93
N GLU A 18 0.31 7.17 -21.73
CA GLU A 18 -0.09 6.89 -23.12
C GLU A 18 1.11 6.49 -23.99
N GLU A 19 2.25 7.16 -23.83
CA GLU A 19 3.49 6.79 -24.50
C GLU A 19 3.94 5.36 -24.11
N TYR A 20 3.79 4.99 -22.84
CA TYR A 20 4.34 3.76 -22.27
C TYR A 20 3.50 2.50 -22.51
N LEU A 21 2.19 2.61 -22.75
CA LEU A 21 1.24 1.48 -22.88
C LEU A 21 1.65 0.39 -23.90
N GLN A 22 2.49 0.73 -24.88
CA GLN A 22 2.91 -0.17 -25.95
C GLN A 22 4.44 -0.35 -26.00
N ARG A 23 5.14 -0.03 -24.91
CA ARG A 23 6.60 -0.08 -24.83
C ARG A 23 7.04 -1.27 -24.00
N SER A 24 8.24 -1.77 -24.31
CA SER A 24 8.82 -2.85 -23.52
C SER A 24 9.36 -2.34 -22.19
N VAL A 25 9.54 -3.25 -21.24
CA VAL A 25 10.13 -2.92 -19.93
C VAL A 25 11.54 -2.36 -20.08
N GLU A 26 12.30 -2.82 -21.08
CA GLU A 26 13.64 -2.32 -21.41
C GLU A 26 13.59 -0.87 -21.89
N TYR A 27 12.68 -0.53 -22.80
CA TYR A 27 12.48 0.86 -23.22
C TYR A 27 12.16 1.76 -22.02
N LEU A 28 11.30 1.29 -21.11
CA LEU A 28 10.93 2.05 -19.93
C LEU A 28 12.09 2.20 -18.94
N ARG A 29 12.98 1.19 -18.86
CA ARG A 29 14.17 1.27 -18.01
C ARG A 29 15.08 2.39 -18.48
N ASP A 30 15.30 2.50 -19.78
CA ASP A 30 16.12 3.55 -20.41
C ASP A 30 15.48 4.95 -20.27
N ARG A 31 14.16 5.02 -20.09
CA ARG A 31 13.42 6.27 -19.84
C ARG A 31 13.28 6.65 -18.37
N SER A 32 13.70 5.79 -17.45
CA SER A 32 13.66 6.11 -16.03
C SER A 32 14.53 7.34 -15.73
N ALA A 33 14.04 8.20 -14.83
CA ALA A 33 14.70 9.45 -14.46
C ALA A 33 14.41 9.84 -13.01
N ILE A 34 15.23 10.73 -12.45
CA ILE A 34 15.04 11.30 -11.10
C ILE A 34 14.38 12.70 -11.15
N SER A 35 14.11 13.20 -12.35
CA SER A 35 13.57 14.54 -12.62
C SER A 35 12.73 14.52 -13.90
N HIS A 36 11.78 15.46 -14.00
CA HIS A 36 10.96 15.67 -15.18
C HIS A 36 10.66 17.18 -15.35
N PRO A 37 10.59 17.74 -16.56
CA PRO A 37 10.33 19.17 -16.76
C PRO A 37 9.00 19.66 -16.14
N ALA A 38 7.98 18.80 -16.14
CA ALA A 38 6.68 19.06 -15.53
C ALA A 38 6.62 18.71 -14.01
N ARG A 39 7.78 18.62 -13.34
CA ARG A 39 7.88 18.38 -11.90
C ARG A 39 7.53 19.64 -11.12
N TYR A 40 6.78 19.48 -10.05
CA TYR A 40 6.56 20.52 -9.04
C TYR A 40 6.64 19.93 -7.63
N TYR A 41 6.52 20.79 -6.61
CA TYR A 41 6.48 20.42 -5.20
C TYR A 41 5.27 21.09 -4.56
N ALA A 42 4.80 20.54 -3.43
CA ALA A 42 3.76 21.19 -2.65
C ALA A 42 4.21 22.61 -2.23
N ALA A 43 3.27 23.56 -2.23
CA ALA A 43 3.51 24.92 -1.74
C ALA A 43 3.45 24.98 -0.20
N THR A 44 4.17 24.08 0.47
CA THR A 44 4.21 23.95 1.94
C THR A 44 5.62 24.18 2.47
N GLY A 45 5.75 24.55 3.75
CA GLY A 45 7.03 24.93 4.38
C GLY A 45 7.98 23.77 4.69
N GLY A 46 8.36 22.97 3.69
CA GLY A 46 9.29 21.83 3.81
C GLY A 46 10.53 21.93 2.91
N ALA A 47 11.50 21.04 3.13
CA ALA A 47 12.70 20.95 2.29
C ALA A 47 12.46 20.00 1.12
N ARG A 48 12.89 20.36 -0.10
CA ARG A 48 12.79 19.44 -1.24
C ARG A 48 13.65 18.20 -0.99
N LEU A 49 13.10 17.03 -1.30
CA LEU A 49 13.87 15.79 -1.24
C LEU A 49 15.05 15.85 -2.22
N ALA A 50 16.23 15.47 -1.74
CA ALA A 50 17.43 15.40 -2.56
C ALA A 50 17.28 14.34 -3.66
N GLU A 51 17.74 14.63 -4.89
CA GLU A 51 17.62 13.69 -6.01
C GLU A 51 18.40 12.38 -5.76
N GLN A 52 19.50 12.44 -5.01
CA GLN A 52 20.24 11.24 -4.58
C GLN A 52 19.37 10.28 -3.76
N ARG A 53 18.45 10.78 -2.93
CA ARG A 53 17.52 9.92 -2.16
C ARG A 53 16.52 9.21 -3.07
N LEU A 54 16.08 9.86 -4.15
CA LEU A 54 15.23 9.23 -5.16
C LEU A 54 15.98 8.15 -5.94
N ALA A 55 17.24 8.44 -6.31
CA ALA A 55 18.10 7.45 -6.95
C ALA A 55 18.28 6.22 -6.06
N SER A 56 18.65 6.40 -4.79
CA SER A 56 18.78 5.30 -3.84
C SER A 56 17.48 4.51 -3.65
N LEU A 57 16.32 5.18 -3.60
CA LEU A 57 15.03 4.51 -3.53
C LEU A 57 14.74 3.69 -4.78
N ARG A 58 15.05 4.22 -5.98
CA ARG A 58 14.93 3.47 -7.24
C ARG A 58 15.77 2.20 -7.21
N GLU A 59 17.06 2.32 -6.85
CA GLU A 59 17.97 1.18 -6.81
C GLU A 59 17.48 0.09 -5.85
N ALA A 60 17.01 0.47 -4.66
CA ALA A 60 16.47 -0.49 -3.69
C ALA A 60 15.23 -1.25 -4.23
N VAL A 61 14.28 -0.53 -4.85
CA VAL A 61 13.08 -1.14 -5.42
C VAL A 61 13.41 -1.99 -6.65
N LEU A 62 14.35 -1.55 -7.49
CA LEU A 62 14.78 -2.28 -8.67
C LEU A 62 15.54 -3.56 -8.31
N ALA A 63 16.41 -3.51 -7.30
CA ALA A 63 17.10 -4.69 -6.77
C ALA A 63 16.09 -5.74 -6.28
N CYS A 64 15.10 -5.32 -5.49
CA CYS A 64 14.00 -6.18 -5.07
C CYS A 64 13.24 -6.76 -6.29
N ALA A 65 12.92 -5.95 -7.31
CA ALA A 65 12.25 -6.44 -8.51
C ALA A 65 13.08 -7.53 -9.23
N ILE A 66 14.40 -7.33 -9.36
CA ILE A 66 15.35 -8.27 -9.98
C ILE A 66 15.35 -9.60 -9.22
N GLU A 67 15.47 -9.56 -7.89
CA GLU A 67 15.42 -10.77 -7.04
C GLU A 67 14.09 -11.53 -7.18
N ARG A 68 13.02 -10.82 -7.53
CA ARG A 68 11.67 -11.38 -7.71
C ARG A 68 11.37 -11.79 -9.16
N GLY A 69 12.36 -11.77 -10.06
CA GLY A 69 12.26 -12.31 -11.42
C GLY A 69 12.08 -11.28 -12.54
N TYR A 70 12.27 -9.98 -12.25
CA TYR A 70 12.36 -8.95 -13.28
C TYR A 70 13.48 -9.25 -14.30
N PRO A 71 13.29 -9.00 -15.61
CA PRO A 71 12.14 -8.31 -16.23
C PRO A 71 11.00 -9.23 -16.69
N ILE A 72 11.05 -10.54 -16.40
CA ILE A 72 10.01 -11.48 -16.82
C ILE A 72 8.79 -11.29 -15.92
N LYS A 73 7.58 -11.27 -16.52
CA LYS A 73 6.33 -11.08 -15.78
C LYS A 73 6.26 -12.02 -14.56
N PRO A 74 6.07 -11.49 -13.33
CA PRO A 74 6.17 -12.31 -12.14
C PRO A 74 4.95 -13.21 -11.99
N GLY A 75 5.17 -14.43 -11.48
CA GLY A 75 4.10 -15.28 -10.99
C GLY A 75 3.47 -14.73 -9.70
N ARG A 76 2.32 -15.28 -9.28
CA ARG A 76 1.57 -14.78 -8.10
C ARG A 76 2.41 -14.75 -6.81
N LYS A 77 3.23 -15.79 -6.57
CA LYS A 77 4.10 -15.88 -5.39
C LYS A 77 5.23 -14.84 -5.42
N GLN A 78 5.83 -14.63 -6.59
CA GLN A 78 6.87 -13.60 -6.79
C GLN A 78 6.30 -12.21 -6.59
N ALA A 79 5.12 -11.93 -7.17
CA ALA A 79 4.43 -10.65 -7.02
C ALA A 79 4.08 -10.35 -5.55
N ALA A 80 3.56 -11.34 -4.81
CA ALA A 80 3.27 -11.17 -3.38
C ALA A 80 4.53 -10.91 -2.54
N GLY A 81 5.63 -11.61 -2.83
CA GLY A 81 6.92 -11.37 -2.17
C GLY A 81 7.49 -9.99 -2.47
N PHE A 82 7.43 -9.56 -3.74
CA PHE A 82 7.80 -8.22 -4.17
C PHE A 82 6.97 -7.15 -3.43
N ASP A 83 5.66 -7.32 -3.35
CA ASP A 83 4.78 -6.31 -2.74
C ASP A 83 5.07 -6.11 -1.25
N ILE A 84 5.34 -7.19 -0.48
CA ILE A 84 5.70 -7.10 0.95
C ILE A 84 7.04 -6.36 1.13
N GLU A 85 8.04 -6.71 0.34
CA GLU A 85 9.38 -6.16 0.47
C GLU A 85 9.42 -4.70 0.02
N VAL A 86 8.78 -4.36 -1.09
CA VAL A 86 8.65 -2.97 -1.55
C VAL A 86 7.79 -2.14 -0.62
N ALA A 87 6.75 -2.69 0.01
CA ALA A 87 6.00 -1.98 1.06
C ALA A 87 6.95 -1.55 2.21
N THR A 88 7.83 -2.45 2.62
CA THR A 88 8.83 -2.20 3.67
C THR A 88 9.84 -1.14 3.24
N ILE A 89 10.45 -1.28 2.05
CA ILE A 89 11.41 -0.32 1.49
C ILE A 89 10.77 1.07 1.37
N LEU A 90 9.56 1.15 0.80
CA LEU A 90 8.86 2.42 0.63
C LEU A 90 8.55 3.06 1.98
N HIS A 91 8.07 2.34 2.99
CA HIS A 91 7.75 2.95 4.28
C HIS A 91 9.01 3.39 5.03
N ARG A 92 10.01 2.51 5.10
CA ARG A 92 11.23 2.71 5.89
C ARG A 92 12.18 3.75 5.28
N ASP A 93 12.43 3.65 3.98
CA ASP A 93 13.60 4.29 3.36
C ASP A 93 13.23 5.60 2.63
N SER A 94 11.97 5.77 2.26
CA SER A 94 11.50 6.96 1.55
C SER A 94 11.46 8.21 2.46
N GLY A 95 11.02 8.06 3.71
CA GLY A 95 10.71 9.21 4.56
C GLY A 95 9.50 10.02 4.08
N ILE A 96 8.65 9.43 3.23
CA ILE A 96 7.32 9.96 2.92
C ILE A 96 6.52 9.98 4.22
N VAL A 97 5.84 11.09 4.47
CA VAL A 97 4.90 11.25 5.59
C VAL A 97 3.46 11.10 5.10
N PRO A 98 2.48 10.77 5.96
CA PRO A 98 1.08 10.64 5.56
C PRO A 98 0.53 11.83 4.76
N ALA A 99 0.93 13.06 5.14
CA ALA A 99 0.52 14.29 4.46
C ALA A 99 1.03 14.40 3.01
N GLU A 100 2.16 13.77 2.68
CA GLU A 100 2.66 13.67 1.30
C GLU A 100 2.07 12.44 0.59
N ALA A 101 1.91 11.31 1.30
CA ALA A 101 1.39 10.06 0.77
C ALA A 101 -0.06 10.11 0.29
N VAL A 102 -0.85 11.11 0.68
CA VAL A 102 -2.20 11.33 0.12
C VAL A 102 -2.18 11.92 -1.29
N ALA A 103 -1.04 12.48 -1.72
CA ALA A 103 -0.93 13.20 -2.97
C ALA A 103 -0.73 12.22 -4.15
N GLY A 104 -1.74 12.06 -5.00
CA GLY A 104 -1.71 11.13 -6.14
C GLY A 104 -0.63 11.47 -7.18
N ASP A 105 -0.33 12.76 -7.35
CA ASP A 105 0.68 13.33 -8.23
C ASP A 105 2.13 12.94 -7.85
N LEU A 106 2.41 12.72 -6.57
CA LEU A 106 3.65 12.11 -6.07
C LEU A 106 3.77 10.68 -6.56
N TRP A 107 2.70 9.89 -6.40
CA TRP A 107 2.69 8.49 -6.81
C TRP A 107 2.83 8.33 -8.32
N ALA A 108 2.20 9.22 -9.10
CA ALA A 108 2.39 9.31 -10.54
C ALA A 108 3.83 9.64 -10.93
N PHE A 109 4.49 10.55 -10.19
CA PHE A 109 5.91 10.82 -10.40
C PHE A 109 6.76 9.57 -10.14
N LEU A 110 6.52 8.86 -9.03
CA LEU A 110 7.25 7.63 -8.73
C LEU A 110 7.02 6.54 -9.77
N SER A 111 5.79 6.33 -10.22
CA SER A 111 5.45 5.22 -11.14
C SER A 111 5.79 5.49 -12.61
N LEU A 112 5.77 6.74 -13.07
CA LEU A 112 5.98 7.08 -14.48
C LEU A 112 7.32 7.76 -14.79
N VAL A 113 8.00 8.30 -13.78
CA VAL A 113 9.31 8.94 -13.95
C VAL A 113 10.40 8.10 -13.29
N VAL A 114 10.24 7.79 -12.01
CA VAL A 114 11.30 7.12 -11.23
C VAL A 114 11.35 5.63 -11.47
N LEU A 115 10.21 4.94 -11.57
CA LEU A 115 10.09 3.48 -11.67
C LEU A 115 9.12 3.03 -12.80
N PRO A 116 9.20 3.57 -14.04
CA PRO A 116 8.30 3.22 -15.13
C PRO A 116 8.40 1.75 -15.55
N ASP A 117 9.62 1.22 -15.53
CA ASP A 117 9.93 -0.16 -15.84
C ASP A 117 9.39 -1.15 -14.80
N VAL A 118 9.61 -0.86 -13.51
CA VAL A 118 9.07 -1.70 -12.42
C VAL A 118 7.53 -1.65 -12.41
N SER A 119 6.94 -0.49 -12.69
CA SER A 119 5.50 -0.33 -12.80
C SER A 119 4.91 -1.20 -13.91
N ALA A 120 5.50 -1.14 -15.12
CA ALA A 120 5.06 -1.96 -16.25
C ALA A 120 5.33 -3.46 -16.05
N TRP A 121 6.44 -3.82 -15.41
CA TRP A 121 6.72 -5.20 -15.05
C TRP A 121 5.66 -5.78 -14.09
N ARG A 122 5.27 -5.01 -13.06
CA ARG A 122 4.27 -5.42 -12.08
C ARG A 122 2.84 -5.39 -12.66
N PHE A 123 2.52 -4.42 -13.51
CA PHE A 123 1.23 -4.21 -14.17
C PHE A 123 1.40 -3.78 -15.63
N ALA A 124 1.48 -4.77 -16.53
CA ALA A 124 1.79 -4.56 -17.96
C ALA A 124 0.74 -3.71 -18.71
N ASP A 125 -0.49 -3.64 -18.19
CA ASP A 125 -1.56 -2.83 -18.79
C ASP A 125 -1.48 -1.35 -18.41
N LEU A 126 -0.57 -0.97 -17.49
CA LEU A 126 -0.42 0.39 -16.95
C LEU A 126 -1.78 1.07 -16.71
N HIS A 127 -2.70 0.30 -16.09
CA HIS A 127 -4.06 0.78 -15.85
C HIS A 127 -4.03 2.11 -15.11
N ARG A 128 -4.93 3.03 -15.46
CA ARG A 128 -4.94 4.42 -14.95
C ARG A 128 -4.79 4.49 -13.44
N ASP A 129 -5.59 3.72 -12.71
CA ASP A 129 -5.58 3.68 -11.24
C ASP A 129 -4.31 3.06 -10.65
N ARG A 130 -3.56 2.27 -11.42
CA ARG A 130 -2.30 1.66 -10.98
C ARG A 130 -1.13 2.64 -11.06
N VAL A 131 -1.19 3.67 -11.91
CA VAL A 131 -0.02 4.52 -12.19
C VAL A 131 -0.27 6.02 -12.09
N LEU A 132 -1.50 6.53 -12.23
CA LEU A 132 -1.75 7.98 -12.13
C LEU A 132 -2.01 8.48 -10.71
N GLY A 133 -2.18 7.58 -9.74
CA GLY A 133 -2.51 7.94 -8.36
C GLY A 133 -3.92 8.50 -8.19
N THR A 134 -4.83 8.28 -9.17
CA THR A 134 -6.25 8.64 -9.09
C THR A 134 -6.97 7.89 -7.97
N ASP A 135 -6.58 6.64 -7.74
CA ASP A 135 -7.01 5.81 -6.62
C ASP A 135 -5.77 5.19 -5.96
N VAL A 136 -5.33 5.80 -4.85
CA VAL A 136 -4.14 5.33 -4.11
C VAL A 136 -4.31 3.91 -3.57
N THR A 137 -5.55 3.43 -3.39
CA THR A 137 -5.84 2.06 -2.93
C THR A 137 -5.47 1.01 -3.97
N ARG A 138 -5.38 1.41 -5.24
CA ARG A 138 -4.99 0.54 -6.35
C ARG A 138 -3.58 0.82 -6.84
N HIS A 139 -3.03 2.00 -6.57
CA HIS A 139 -1.75 2.42 -7.12
C HIS A 139 -0.61 1.42 -6.87
N VAL A 140 0.30 1.24 -7.85
CA VAL A 140 1.37 0.23 -7.85
C VAL A 140 2.28 0.31 -6.62
N PHE A 141 2.61 1.54 -6.18
CA PHE A 141 3.44 1.81 -4.99
C PHE A 141 2.66 2.40 -3.81
N GLY A 142 1.81 3.40 -4.03
CA GLY A 142 0.99 4.02 -3.00
C GLY A 142 0.23 3.04 -2.09
N ARG A 143 -0.41 2.01 -2.65
CA ARG A 143 -1.11 1.01 -1.82
C ARG A 143 -0.16 0.24 -0.91
N LEU A 144 1.07 -0.03 -1.37
CA LEU A 144 2.10 -0.74 -0.60
C LEU A 144 2.62 0.12 0.54
N TRP A 145 2.90 1.39 0.28
CA TRP A 145 3.31 2.34 1.33
C TRP A 145 2.23 2.48 2.41
N TRP A 146 0.97 2.67 2.02
CA TRP A 146 -0.13 2.80 2.98
C TRP A 146 -0.38 1.51 3.76
N ARG A 147 -0.26 0.35 3.11
CA ARG A 147 -0.33 -0.93 3.79
C ARG A 147 0.75 -1.06 4.87
N ALA A 148 2.00 -0.73 4.54
CA ALA A 148 3.07 -0.72 5.52
C ALA A 148 2.82 0.31 6.64
N HIS A 149 2.38 1.53 6.31
CA HIS A 149 2.10 2.55 7.31
C HIS A 149 1.01 2.14 8.31
N LEU A 150 -0.06 1.52 7.83
CA LEU A 150 -1.17 1.07 8.67
C LEU A 150 -0.79 -0.12 9.56
N LEU A 151 0.12 -0.99 9.10
CA LEU A 151 0.47 -2.25 9.78
C LEU A 151 1.78 -2.22 10.56
N TYR A 152 2.65 -1.25 10.30
CA TYR A 152 3.92 -1.08 10.99
C TYR A 152 3.67 -0.73 12.45
N ASP A 153 4.25 -1.50 13.39
CA ASP A 153 3.88 -1.48 14.79
C ASP A 153 5.05 -1.10 15.70
N GLU A 154 5.23 0.19 15.96
CA GLU A 154 6.30 0.70 16.85
C GLU A 154 6.08 0.35 18.32
N ASP A 155 4.83 0.24 18.74
CA ASP A 155 4.45 0.13 20.14
C ASP A 155 4.18 -1.31 20.58
N GLY A 156 4.03 -2.24 19.64
CA GLY A 156 3.62 -3.64 19.89
C GLY A 156 4.71 -4.57 20.42
N GLY A 157 5.90 -4.05 20.77
CA GLY A 157 6.99 -4.84 21.38
C GLY A 157 7.57 -5.94 20.51
N ARG A 158 7.26 -5.99 19.21
CA ARG A 158 7.81 -6.96 18.25
C ARG A 158 9.21 -6.54 17.80
N GLU A 159 10.10 -7.52 17.61
CA GLU A 159 11.43 -7.28 17.02
C GLU A 159 11.32 -6.88 15.54
N ASP A 160 10.44 -7.55 14.79
CA ASP A 160 10.10 -7.17 13.42
C ASP A 160 8.85 -6.30 13.37
N LEU A 161 9.07 -4.99 13.20
CA LEU A 161 8.04 -3.96 13.10
C LEU A 161 7.11 -4.13 11.88
N TYR A 162 7.51 -4.91 10.88
CA TYR A 162 6.75 -5.14 9.65
C TYR A 162 6.12 -6.54 9.55
N ALA A 163 6.24 -7.38 10.58
CA ALA A 163 5.76 -8.76 10.59
C ALA A 163 4.26 -8.89 10.20
N SER A 164 3.45 -7.89 10.53
CA SER A 164 2.02 -7.86 10.20
C SER A 164 1.74 -7.79 8.69
N LEU A 165 2.71 -7.39 7.86
CA LEU A 165 2.57 -7.37 6.41
C LEU A 165 2.30 -8.76 5.83
N SER A 166 2.77 -9.84 6.44
CA SER A 166 2.56 -11.20 5.92
C SER A 166 1.29 -11.89 6.40
N VAL A 167 0.50 -11.26 7.29
CA VAL A 167 -0.67 -11.89 7.91
C VAL A 167 -1.83 -12.02 6.93
N LEU A 168 -2.20 -10.89 6.30
CA LEU A 168 -3.20 -10.88 5.24
C LEU A 168 -2.50 -10.88 3.90
N ASN A 169 -3.03 -11.60 2.91
CA ASN A 169 -2.56 -11.43 1.54
C ASN A 169 -2.99 -10.05 1.00
N GLU A 170 -2.44 -9.64 -0.15
CA GLU A 170 -2.75 -8.35 -0.79
C GLU A 170 -4.26 -8.17 -1.01
N SER A 171 -4.93 -9.18 -1.57
CA SER A 171 -6.36 -9.07 -1.89
C SER A 171 -7.26 -8.95 -0.66
N ASP A 172 -6.84 -9.47 0.48
CA ASP A 172 -7.57 -9.37 1.75
C ASP A 172 -7.32 -8.04 2.43
N PHE A 173 -6.08 -7.56 2.43
CA PHE A 173 -5.78 -6.20 2.90
C PHE A 173 -6.49 -5.13 2.05
N ASP A 174 -6.56 -5.32 0.73
CA ASP A 174 -7.28 -4.43 -0.19
C ASP A 174 -8.75 -4.27 0.21
N GLN A 175 -9.39 -5.29 0.79
CA GLN A 175 -10.75 -5.18 1.30
C GLN A 175 -10.83 -4.20 2.48
N ILE A 176 -9.85 -4.21 3.37
CA ILE A 176 -9.76 -3.25 4.49
C ILE A 176 -9.50 -1.85 3.92
N TYR A 177 -8.47 -1.71 3.10
CA TYR A 177 -8.00 -0.41 2.61
C TYR A 177 -8.98 0.27 1.65
N ALA A 178 -9.78 -0.50 0.90
CA ALA A 178 -10.90 0.05 0.11
C ALA A 178 -11.93 0.82 0.97
N ARG A 179 -11.97 0.57 2.28
CA ARG A 179 -12.83 1.25 3.26
C ARG A 179 -12.08 2.32 4.05
N ARG A 180 -11.05 2.94 3.46
CA ARG A 180 -10.17 3.92 4.13
C ARG A 180 -10.86 5.14 4.73
N THR A 181 -12.04 5.51 4.23
CA THR A 181 -12.82 6.64 4.76
C THR A 181 -13.62 6.31 6.00
N SER A 182 -13.72 5.03 6.38
CA SER A 182 -14.48 4.59 7.55
C SER A 182 -13.61 3.79 8.53
N ILE A 183 -13.03 2.67 8.11
CA ILE A 183 -12.28 1.76 8.98
C ILE A 183 -10.83 1.55 8.54
N GLY A 184 -10.56 1.62 7.24
CA GLY A 184 -9.24 1.30 6.67
C GLY A 184 -8.22 2.43 6.73
N GLY A 185 -8.56 3.54 7.37
CA GLY A 185 -7.70 4.73 7.51
C GLY A 185 -7.08 4.90 8.89
N SER A 186 -7.54 4.13 9.88
CA SER A 186 -7.06 4.19 11.27
C SER A 186 -6.00 3.09 11.51
N PRO A 187 -4.74 3.45 11.80
CA PRO A 187 -3.73 2.46 12.18
C PRO A 187 -4.12 1.63 13.41
N PRO A 188 -4.62 2.21 14.53
CA PRO A 188 -5.07 1.42 15.68
C PRO A 188 -6.11 0.35 15.32
N LEU A 189 -7.15 0.73 14.57
CA LEU A 189 -8.21 -0.19 14.17
C LEU A 189 -7.71 -1.25 13.18
N VAL A 190 -6.92 -0.87 12.18
CA VAL A 190 -6.38 -1.82 11.19
C VAL A 190 -5.45 -2.83 11.85
N ARG A 191 -4.59 -2.41 12.79
CA ARG A 191 -3.72 -3.31 13.55
C ARG A 191 -4.54 -4.25 14.44
N ALA A 192 -5.57 -3.76 15.12
CA ALA A 192 -6.47 -4.58 15.93
C ALA A 192 -7.21 -5.64 15.09
N ILE A 193 -7.75 -5.24 13.94
CA ILE A 193 -8.35 -6.17 12.95
C ILE A 193 -7.38 -7.28 12.58
N VAL A 194 -6.12 -6.94 12.30
CA VAL A 194 -5.09 -7.93 11.94
C VAL A 194 -4.70 -8.80 13.13
N ARG A 195 -4.56 -8.25 14.34
CA ARG A 195 -4.28 -9.04 15.55
C ARG A 195 -5.38 -10.07 15.80
N VAL A 196 -6.64 -9.64 15.83
CA VAL A 196 -7.79 -10.53 16.03
C VAL A 196 -7.87 -11.59 14.94
N TRP A 197 -7.61 -11.22 13.68
CA TRP A 197 -7.56 -12.19 12.56
C TRP A 197 -6.55 -13.33 12.80
N GLN A 198 -5.45 -13.09 13.52
CA GLN A 198 -4.45 -14.12 13.84
C GLN A 198 -4.87 -15.09 14.96
N THR A 199 -5.87 -14.73 15.77
CA THR A 199 -6.21 -15.47 17.00
C THR A 199 -7.06 -16.72 16.78
N LEU A 200 -7.75 -16.82 15.64
CA LEU A 200 -8.78 -17.84 15.43
C LEU A 200 -8.50 -18.65 14.16
N ASP A 201 -8.79 -19.95 14.26
CA ASP A 201 -8.62 -20.89 13.16
C ASP A 201 -9.79 -20.75 12.17
N ILE A 202 -9.48 -20.30 10.96
CA ILE A 202 -10.46 -20.06 9.91
C ILE A 202 -10.27 -21.13 8.84
N PRO A 203 -11.33 -21.85 8.43
CA PRO A 203 -11.22 -22.79 7.33
C PRO A 203 -10.69 -22.09 6.07
N PRO A 204 -9.66 -22.62 5.38
CA PRO A 204 -9.05 -21.95 4.22
C PRO A 204 -10.02 -21.60 3.09
N ASN A 205 -11.10 -22.37 2.94
CA ASN A 205 -12.15 -22.13 1.95
C ASN A 205 -13.18 -21.05 2.39
N ALA A 206 -13.14 -20.62 3.65
CA ALA A 206 -14.04 -19.65 4.25
C ALA A 206 -13.40 -18.29 4.54
N GLU A 207 -12.07 -18.20 4.63
CA GLU A 207 -11.30 -16.98 4.95
C GLU A 207 -11.90 -15.72 4.31
N ARG A 208 -12.00 -15.70 2.98
CA ARG A 208 -12.50 -14.51 2.27
C ARG A 208 -13.94 -14.13 2.61
N ARG A 209 -14.81 -15.13 2.87
CA ARG A 209 -16.21 -14.89 3.25
C ARG A 209 -16.31 -14.38 4.68
N VAL A 210 -15.53 -14.98 5.60
CA VAL A 210 -15.44 -14.57 7.00
C VAL A 210 -14.91 -13.14 7.10
N LEU A 211 -13.79 -12.83 6.43
CA LEU A 211 -13.23 -11.48 6.40
C LEU A 211 -14.25 -10.46 5.90
N ARG A 212 -14.95 -10.77 4.81
CA ARG A 212 -15.95 -9.87 4.26
C ARG A 212 -17.10 -9.63 5.24
N ASP A 213 -17.63 -10.69 5.86
CA ASP A 213 -18.70 -10.55 6.85
C ASP A 213 -18.22 -9.73 8.07
N PHE A 214 -17.05 -10.06 8.59
CA PHE A 214 -16.40 -9.38 9.71
C PHE A 214 -16.25 -7.89 9.47
N LEU A 215 -15.62 -7.50 8.34
CA LEU A 215 -15.45 -6.09 7.98
C LEU A 215 -16.77 -5.36 7.76
N MET A 216 -17.82 -6.05 7.31
CA MET A 216 -19.15 -5.45 7.18
C MET A 216 -19.80 -5.20 8.54
N ARG A 217 -19.59 -6.08 9.53
CA ARG A 217 -20.07 -5.85 10.91
C ARG A 217 -19.31 -4.72 11.59
N VAL A 218 -17.98 -4.72 11.50
CA VAL A 218 -17.15 -3.62 12.02
C VAL A 218 -17.57 -2.29 11.39
N LEU A 219 -17.83 -2.25 10.07
CA LEU A 219 -18.32 -1.05 9.40
C LEU A 219 -19.67 -0.56 9.93
N ARG A 220 -20.59 -1.49 10.25
CA ARG A 220 -21.90 -1.15 10.84
C ARG A 220 -21.73 -0.58 12.25
N LEU A 221 -20.87 -1.18 13.06
CA LEU A 221 -20.58 -0.73 14.42
C LEU A 221 -19.84 0.61 14.45
N ASN A 222 -18.99 0.90 13.48
CA ASN A 222 -18.27 2.17 13.35
C ASN A 222 -19.19 3.40 13.24
N ALA A 223 -20.48 3.20 12.94
CA ALA A 223 -21.47 4.29 12.95
C ALA A 223 -21.93 4.67 14.38
N PHE A 224 -21.70 3.79 15.35
CA PHE A 224 -22.17 3.92 16.74
C PHE A 224 -21.01 3.95 17.75
N ILE A 225 -19.87 3.35 17.40
CA ILE A 225 -18.69 3.20 18.24
C ILE A 225 -17.54 3.98 17.62
N SER A 226 -16.87 4.81 18.43
CA SER A 226 -15.58 5.39 18.07
C SER A 226 -14.48 4.41 18.46
N PHE A 227 -14.12 3.50 17.56
CA PHE A 227 -13.08 2.50 17.81
C PHE A 227 -11.72 3.14 18.16
N ASP A 228 -11.40 4.29 17.55
CA ASP A 228 -10.16 5.04 17.81
C ASP A 228 -10.05 5.59 19.23
N SER A 229 -11.17 5.67 19.96
CA SER A 229 -11.21 6.16 21.34
C SER A 229 -11.10 5.02 22.37
N LEU A 230 -11.15 3.76 21.94
CA LEU A 230 -11.10 2.61 22.85
C LEU A 230 -9.66 2.29 23.25
N PRO A 231 -9.41 1.88 24.52
CA PRO A 231 -8.15 1.25 24.90
C PRO A 231 -7.89 -0.01 24.05
N ALA A 232 -6.62 -0.32 23.78
CA ALA A 232 -6.24 -1.42 22.89
C ALA A 232 -6.83 -2.77 23.30
N GLU A 233 -6.85 -3.09 24.60
CA GLU A 233 -7.42 -4.34 25.13
C GLU A 233 -8.93 -4.42 24.87
N VAL A 234 -9.66 -3.33 25.14
CA VAL A 234 -11.11 -3.25 24.91
C VAL A 234 -11.43 -3.32 23.41
N LEU A 235 -10.61 -2.66 22.57
CA LEU A 235 -10.76 -2.73 21.13
C LEU A 235 -10.58 -4.15 20.60
N ASP A 236 -9.57 -4.86 21.08
CA ASP A 236 -9.29 -6.24 20.67
C ASP A 236 -10.44 -7.18 21.11
N ASP A 237 -10.96 -7.03 22.34
CA ASP A 237 -12.09 -7.82 22.86
C ASP A 237 -13.38 -7.59 22.06
N GLU A 238 -13.70 -6.32 21.77
CA GLU A 238 -14.88 -5.96 20.96
C GLU A 238 -14.79 -6.55 19.55
N LEU A 239 -13.62 -6.43 18.91
CA LEU A 239 -13.40 -6.97 17.57
C LEU A 239 -13.40 -8.51 17.57
N GLU A 240 -12.89 -9.16 18.61
CA GLU A 240 -12.94 -10.62 18.74
C GLU A 240 -14.38 -11.12 18.85
N GLY A 241 -15.24 -10.43 19.63
CA GLY A 241 -16.67 -10.73 19.70
C GLY A 241 -17.33 -10.68 18.32
N VAL A 242 -17.10 -9.59 17.58
CA VAL A 242 -17.64 -9.41 16.22
C VAL A 242 -17.09 -10.47 15.25
N PHE A 243 -15.82 -10.84 15.40
CA PHE A 243 -15.18 -11.86 14.59
C PHE A 243 -15.80 -13.25 14.82
N ARG A 244 -16.01 -13.65 16.07
CA ARG A 244 -16.65 -14.92 16.43
C ARG A 244 -18.07 -15.01 15.88
N GLU A 245 -18.84 -13.92 15.90
CA GLU A 245 -20.15 -13.88 15.25
C GLU A 245 -20.07 -14.14 13.75
N SER A 246 -19.12 -13.50 13.05
CA SER A 246 -18.90 -13.72 11.63
C SER A 246 -18.49 -15.16 11.32
N LEU A 247 -17.62 -15.75 12.15
CA LEU A 247 -17.20 -17.13 12.00
C LEU A 247 -18.40 -18.09 12.15
N SER A 248 -19.21 -17.89 13.21
CA SER A 248 -20.40 -18.70 13.47
C SER A 248 -21.39 -18.65 12.31
N VAL A 249 -21.71 -17.45 11.81
CA VAL A 249 -22.69 -17.28 10.72
C VAL A 249 -22.19 -17.83 9.39
N VAL A 250 -20.90 -17.69 9.07
CA VAL A 250 -20.36 -18.09 7.76
C VAL A 250 -20.01 -19.58 7.71
N VAL A 251 -19.52 -20.14 8.81
CA VAL A 251 -19.05 -21.54 8.88
C VAL A 251 -20.11 -22.48 9.46
N GLY A 252 -21.12 -21.95 10.17
CA GLY A 252 -22.16 -22.75 10.82
C GLY A 252 -21.69 -23.43 12.10
N ALA A 253 -20.73 -22.81 12.80
CA ALA A 253 -20.20 -23.25 14.09
C ALA A 253 -20.88 -22.50 15.25
#